data_AF-A0A1A8XP31-F1
#
_entry.id   AF-A0A1A8XP31-F1
#
_cell.length_a   1.000
_cell.length_b   1.000
_cell.length_c   1.000
_cell.angle_alpha   90.00
_cell.angle_beta   90.00
_cell.angle_gamma   90.00
#
_symmetry.space_group_name_H-M   'P 1'
#
loop_
_entity.id
_entity.type
_entity.pdbx_description
1 polymer ?
#
loop_
_entity_poly.entity_id
_entity_poly.type
_entity_poly.pdbx_seq_one_letter_code
_entity_poly.pdbx_strand_id
1 'polypeptide(L)'
;MQVSGMRTTLDIDDDVLAAAKELAGRRRLSAGQVVSQLLRQALTGQGAPTLPAGSAASDVLPVAGFRPFPAGTAVVTNDEVNALREKEGV
;
A
#
# COMPACT_ATOMS: atom_id res chain seq x y z
N MET A 1 3.33 -15.43 12.48
CA MET A 1 1.86 -15.60 12.48
C MET A 1 1.37 -15.12 11.13
N GLN A 2 0.98 -16.03 10.25
CA GLN A 2 0.57 -15.72 8.88
C GLN A 2 -0.69 -14.87 8.94
N VAL A 3 -0.66 -13.64 8.40
CA VAL A 3 -1.86 -12.81 8.31
C VAL A 3 -2.79 -13.51 7.33
N SER A 4 -3.84 -14.13 7.86
CA SER A 4 -4.94 -14.66 7.07
C SER A 4 -5.57 -13.46 6.36
N GLY A 5 -5.20 -13.24 5.10
CA GLY A 5 -5.83 -12.21 4.29
C GLY A 5 -7.34 -12.44 4.23
N MET A 6 -8.12 -11.36 4.23
CA MET A 6 -9.55 -11.44 3.98
C MET A 6 -9.80 -12.03 2.58
N ARG A 7 -10.80 -12.90 2.45
CA ARG A 7 -11.32 -13.34 1.15
C ARG A 7 -12.35 -12.34 0.68
N THR A 8 -11.97 -11.54 -0.30
CA THR A 8 -12.84 -10.55 -0.93
C THR A 8 -13.05 -10.92 -2.38
N THR A 9 -14.26 -10.73 -2.89
CA THR A 9 -14.55 -10.83 -4.32
C THR A 9 -14.35 -9.46 -4.93
N LEU A 10 -13.47 -9.35 -5.92
CA LEU A 10 -13.19 -8.13 -6.68
C LEU A 10 -13.46 -8.42 -8.15
N ASP A 11 -14.10 -7.48 -8.84
CA ASP A 11 -14.24 -7.49 -10.28
C ASP A 11 -12.92 -7.01 -10.91
N ILE A 12 -12.34 -7.80 -11.81
CA ILE A 12 -11.04 -7.53 -12.46
C ILE A 12 -11.12 -7.90 -13.93
N ASP A 13 -10.47 -7.10 -14.77
CA ASP A 13 -10.39 -7.38 -16.20
C ASP A 13 -9.64 -8.69 -16.49
N ASP A 14 -10.05 -9.39 -17.56
CA ASP A 14 -9.51 -10.69 -17.93
C ASP A 14 -8.01 -10.65 -18.26
N ASP A 15 -7.54 -9.57 -18.88
CA ASP A 15 -6.13 -9.36 -19.24
C ASP A 15 -5.27 -9.14 -17.98
N VAL A 16 -5.78 -8.38 -17.00
CA VAL A 16 -5.15 -8.17 -15.69
C VAL A 16 -5.06 -9.48 -14.92
N LEU A 17 -6.13 -10.28 -14.89
CA LEU A 17 -6.12 -11.60 -14.23
C LEU A 17 -5.14 -12.57 -14.92
N ALA A 18 -5.06 -12.57 -16.25
CA ALA A 18 -4.11 -13.38 -17.00
C ALA A 18 -2.66 -13.00 -16.65
N ALA A 19 -2.33 -11.70 -16.66
CA ALA A 19 -1.02 -11.21 -16.27
C ALA A 19 -0.66 -11.55 -14.82
N ALA A 20 -1.62 -11.43 -13.90
CA ALA A 20 -1.43 -11.80 -12.50
C ALA A 20 -1.14 -13.30 -12.33
N LYS A 21 -1.83 -14.19 -13.06
CA LYS A 21 -1.59 -15.64 -13.05
C LYS A 21 -0.21 -16.01 -13.59
N GLU A 22 0.21 -15.37 -14.67
CA GLU A 22 1.56 -15.59 -15.23
C GLU A 22 2.65 -15.19 -14.23
N LEU A 23 2.50 -14.00 -13.63
CA LEU A 23 3.44 -13.50 -12.62
C LEU A 23 3.46 -14.39 -11.38
N ALA A 24 2.30 -14.89 -10.96
CA ALA A 24 2.16 -15.85 -9.87
C ALA A 24 2.89 -17.17 -10.17
N GLY A 25 2.76 -17.70 -11.39
CA GLY A 25 3.48 -18.88 -11.85
C GLY A 25 5.00 -18.71 -11.77
N ARG A 26 5.52 -17.56 -12.24
CA ARG A 26 6.95 -17.23 -12.17
C ARG A 26 7.48 -17.12 -10.74
N ARG A 27 6.67 -16.60 -9.81
CA ARG A 27 7.03 -16.37 -8.40
C ARG A 27 6.68 -17.53 -7.46
N ARG A 28 6.02 -18.59 -7.95
CA ARG A 28 5.45 -19.69 -7.15
C ARG A 28 4.53 -19.20 -6.02
N LEU A 29 3.74 -18.17 -6.30
CA LEU A 29 2.71 -17.65 -5.39
C LEU A 29 1.33 -17.91 -5.97
N SER A 30 0.28 -17.71 -5.16
CA SER A 30 -1.09 -17.68 -5.69
C SER A 30 -1.39 -16.35 -6.37
N ALA A 31 -2.32 -16.35 -7.33
CA ALA A 31 -2.76 -15.13 -8.01
C ALA A 31 -3.27 -14.07 -7.01
N GLY A 32 -4.03 -14.48 -5.99
CA GLY A 32 -4.52 -13.56 -4.94
C GLY A 32 -3.40 -12.93 -4.11
N GLN A 33 -2.32 -13.65 -3.83
CA GLN A 33 -1.15 -13.10 -3.13
C GLN A 33 -0.42 -12.06 -3.99
N VAL A 34 -0.25 -12.33 -5.28
CA VAL A 34 0.37 -11.38 -6.23
C VAL A 34 -0.49 -10.13 -6.36
N VAL A 35 -1.79 -10.27 -6.54
CA VAL A 35 -2.73 -9.14 -6.62
C VAL A 35 -2.71 -8.31 -5.33
N SER A 36 -2.75 -8.96 -4.16
CA SER A 36 -2.67 -8.25 -2.86
C SER A 36 -1.36 -7.47 -2.70
N GLN A 37 -0.23 -8.05 -3.13
CA GLN A 37 1.07 -7.37 -3.09
C GLN A 37 1.10 -6.16 -4.04
N LEU A 38 0.60 -6.31 -5.26
CA LEU A 38 0.56 -5.23 -6.25
C LEU A 38 -0.35 -4.09 -5.79
N LEU A 39 -1.55 -4.40 -5.27
CA LEU A 39 -2.46 -3.42 -4.69
C LEU A 39 -1.79 -2.70 -3.51
N ARG A 40 -1.10 -3.42 -2.62
CA ARG A 40 -0.36 -2.81 -1.52
C ARG A 40 0.69 -1.83 -2.04
N GLN A 41 1.51 -2.23 -3.02
CA GLN A 41 2.55 -1.37 -3.59
C GLN A 41 1.98 -0.11 -4.26
N ALA A 42 0.83 -0.23 -4.92
CA ALA A 42 0.13 0.90 -5.52
C ALA A 42 -0.41 1.85 -4.44
N LEU A 43 -1.06 1.33 -3.40
CA LEU A 43 -1.66 2.12 -2.32
C LEU A 43 -0.63 2.77 -1.38
N THR A 44 0.56 2.18 -1.21
CA THR A 44 1.66 2.77 -0.43
C THR A 44 2.59 3.66 -1.25
N GLY A 45 2.31 3.87 -2.54
CA GLY A 45 3.16 4.67 -3.42
C GLY A 45 4.53 4.05 -3.71
N GLN A 46 4.76 2.78 -3.34
CA GLN A 46 6.02 2.05 -3.59
C GLN A 46 6.21 1.67 -5.06
N GLY A 47 5.19 1.85 -5.90
CA GLY A 47 5.21 1.62 -7.34
C GLY A 47 5.06 2.87 -8.22
N ALA A 48 4.84 4.05 -7.63
CA ALA A 48 4.97 5.31 -8.38
C ALA A 48 6.46 5.55 -8.65
N PRO A 49 6.86 6.20 -9.76
CA PRO A 49 8.24 6.62 -9.95
C PRO A 49 8.62 7.45 -8.73
N THR A 50 9.46 6.86 -7.89
CA THR A 50 10.09 7.55 -6.80
C THR A 50 10.82 8.71 -7.45
N LEU A 51 10.34 9.93 -7.17
CA LEU A 51 11.24 11.07 -7.19
C LEU A 51 12.49 10.61 -6.43
N PRO A 52 13.69 10.77 -7.03
CA PRO A 52 14.87 10.03 -6.64
C PRO A 52 15.03 10.08 -5.13
N ALA A 53 15.31 8.92 -4.54
CA ALA A 53 15.53 8.67 -3.11
C ALA A 53 16.77 9.40 -2.54
N GLY A 54 17.08 10.58 -3.08
CA GLY A 54 18.02 11.58 -2.60
C GLY A 54 17.41 13.00 -2.52
N SER A 55 16.15 13.22 -2.89
CA SER A 55 15.43 14.44 -2.49
C SER A 55 14.91 14.24 -1.08
N ALA A 56 15.78 14.62 -0.15
CA ALA A 56 15.68 14.40 1.26
C ALA A 56 14.28 14.69 1.84
N ALA A 57 13.89 13.85 2.80
CA ALA A 57 12.98 14.21 3.89
C ALA A 57 13.49 15.40 4.76
N SER A 58 14.47 16.15 4.25
CA SER A 58 15.00 17.39 4.80
C SER A 58 14.39 18.64 4.16
N ASP A 59 13.73 18.53 3.00
CA ASP A 59 13.09 19.66 2.29
C ASP A 59 11.56 19.57 2.21
N VAL A 60 10.93 18.81 3.12
CA VAL A 60 9.49 18.98 3.32
C VAL A 60 9.31 20.24 4.14
N LEU A 61 8.96 21.34 3.46
CA LEU A 61 8.60 22.61 4.09
C LEU A 61 7.62 22.31 5.24
N PRO A 62 7.88 22.79 6.46
CA PRO A 62 7.01 22.53 7.59
C PRO A 62 5.61 23.02 7.26
N VAL A 63 4.67 22.08 7.18
CA VAL A 63 3.25 22.40 7.01
C VAL A 63 2.73 22.81 8.38
N ALA A 64 2.29 24.07 8.51
CA ALA A 64 1.75 24.62 9.75
C ALA A 64 2.67 24.45 10.98
N GLY A 65 4.00 24.49 10.78
CA GLY A 65 4.98 24.36 11.86
C GLY A 65 5.30 22.92 12.28
N PHE A 66 4.75 21.90 11.59
CA PHE A 66 5.06 20.50 11.83
C PHE A 66 6.00 19.95 10.76
N ARG A 67 6.97 19.11 11.17
CA ARG A 67 7.82 18.34 10.26
C ARG A 67 7.14 16.99 10.00
N PRO A 68 6.68 16.70 8.78
CA PRO A 68 6.03 15.43 8.48
C PRO A 68 6.98 14.25 8.68
N PHE A 69 6.42 13.12 9.12
CA PHE A 69 7.17 11.86 9.15
C PHE A 69 7.54 11.43 7.72
N PRO A 70 8.68 10.74 7.54
CA PRO A 70 8.98 10.11 6.26
C PRO A 70 7.87 9.12 5.87
N ALA A 71 7.62 8.97 4.57
CA ALA A 71 6.59 8.07 4.07
C ALA A 71 6.81 6.64 4.61
N GLY A 72 5.82 6.12 5.33
CA GLY A 72 5.85 4.77 5.88
C GLY A 72 5.57 3.70 4.83
N THR A 73 5.86 2.44 5.18
CA THR A 73 5.59 1.26 4.32
C THR A 73 4.23 0.61 4.60
N ALA A 74 3.53 1.06 5.64
CA ALA A 74 2.21 0.57 6.00
C ALA A 74 1.13 1.27 5.17
N VAL A 75 0.13 0.51 4.69
CA VAL A 75 -1.11 1.08 4.13
C VAL A 75 -1.91 1.60 5.32
N VAL A 76 -2.26 2.88 5.31
CA VAL A 76 -3.13 3.49 6.32
C VAL A 76 -4.44 3.86 5.65
N THR A 77 -5.53 3.30 6.15
CA THR A 77 -6.90 3.58 5.68
C THR A 77 -7.57 4.66 6.53
N ASN A 78 -8.59 5.33 5.99
CA ASN A 78 -9.31 6.36 6.73
C ASN A 78 -10.10 5.77 7.91
N ASP A 79 -10.57 4.52 7.80
CA ASP A 79 -11.21 3.81 8.90
C ASP A 79 -10.24 3.56 10.06
N GLU A 80 -8.98 3.21 9.78
CA GLU A 80 -7.95 3.08 10.83
C GLU A 80 -7.66 4.42 11.52
N VAL A 81 -7.65 5.53 10.76
CA VAL A 81 -7.49 6.88 11.33
C VAL A 81 -8.69 7.24 12.21
N ASN A 82 -9.92 6.95 11.76
CA ASN A 82 -11.13 7.23 12.53
C ASN A 82 -11.19 6.40 13.81
N ALA A 83 -10.90 5.10 13.74
CA ALA A 83 -10.81 4.24 14.91
C ALA A 83 -9.76 4.71 15.92
N LEU A 84 -8.63 5.26 15.43
CA LEU A 84 -7.62 5.87 16.29
C LEU A 84 -8.14 7.15 16.98
N ARG A 85 -8.84 8.02 16.24
CA ARG A 85 -9.43 9.25 16.81
C ARG A 85 -10.45 8.94 17.91
N GLU A 86 -11.36 8.00 17.64
CA GLU A 86 -12.35 7.53 18.61
C GLU A 86 -11.70 6.98 19.88
N LYS A 87 -10.63 6.19 19.73
CA LYS A 87 -9.88 5.63 20.86
C LYS A 87 -9.18 6.70 21.69
N GLU A 88 -8.58 7.69 21.04
CA GLU A 88 -7.82 8.75 21.71
C GLU A 88 -8.71 9.93 22.17
N GLY A 89 -10.01 9.91 21.85
CA GLY A 89 -10.99 10.89 22.31
C GLY A 89 -10.86 12.28 21.67
N VAL A 90 -10.35 12.35 20.43
CA VAL A 90 -10.11 13.58 19.65
C VAL A 90 -11.01 13.73 18.44
#